data_AF-A0A126NNF4-F1
#
_entry.id   AF-A0A126NNF4-F1
#
_cell.length_a   1.000
_cell.length_b   1.000
_cell.length_c   1.000
_cell.angle_alpha   90.00
_cell.angle_beta   90.00
_cell.angle_gamma   90.00
#
_symmetry.space_group_name_H-M   'P 1'
#
loop_
_entity.id
_entity.type
_entity.pdbx_description
1 polymer ?
#
loop_
_entity_poly.entity_id
_entity_poly.type
_entity_poly.pdbx_seq_one_letter_code
_entity_poly.pdbx_strand_id
1 'polypeptide(L)' 'MPANLNTLDAQLDALETEHPVLIQAHGGSGGFWAAFAGLADVIEDNAGAHQELVARRISAMLTRHGIACEDEPGAAT' A
#
# COMPACT_ATOMS: atom_id res chain seq x y z
N MET A 1 -5.27 -2.22 19.98
CA MET A 1 -4.41 -3.42 20.12
C MET A 1 -3.71 -3.60 18.78
N PRO A 2 -2.37 -3.78 18.74
CA PRO A 2 -1.68 -4.00 17.48
C PRO A 2 -2.26 -5.24 16.79
N ALA A 3 -2.42 -5.18 15.46
CA ALA A 3 -2.91 -6.31 14.69
C ALA A 3 -1.87 -7.44 14.68
N ASN A 4 -2.33 -8.68 14.78
CA ASN A 4 -1.44 -9.83 14.63
C ASN A 4 -1.06 -9.99 13.15
N LEU A 5 0.11 -10.60 12.88
CA LEU A 5 0.65 -10.77 11.54
C LEU A 5 -0.33 -11.36 10.52
N ASN A 6 -1.16 -12.34 10.92
CA ASN A 6 -2.14 -12.95 10.01
C ASN A 6 -3.22 -11.95 9.56
N THR A 7 -3.62 -11.04 10.45
CA THR A 7 -4.57 -9.97 10.13
C THR A 7 -3.94 -8.91 9.23
N LEU A 8 -2.68 -8.56 9.47
CA LEU A 8 -1.94 -7.63 8.61
C LEU A 8 -1.73 -8.22 7.20
N ASP A 9 -1.39 -9.51 7.11
CA ASP A 9 -1.22 -10.21 5.83
C ASP A 9 -2.53 -10.21 5.03
N ALA A 10 -3.66 -10.54 5.68
CA ALA A 10 -4.97 -10.49 5.04
C ALA A 10 -5.37 -9.07 4.58
N GLN A 11 -5.01 -8.03 5.34
CA GLN A 11 -5.24 -6.63 4.94
C GLN A 11 -4.39 -6.24 3.73
N LEU A 12 -3.14 -6.72 3.66
CA LEU A 12 -2.24 -6.50 2.54
C LEU A 12 -2.68 -7.26 1.28
N ASP A 13 -3.19 -8.48 1.41
CA ASP A 13 -3.80 -9.22 0.29
C ASP A 13 -5.07 -8.55 -0.23
N ALA A 14 -5.89 -7.99 0.66
CA ALA A 14 -7.05 -7.20 0.27
C ALA A 14 -6.61 -5.95 -0.51
N LEU A 15 -5.59 -5.23 -0.02
CA LEU A 15 -5.02 -4.08 -0.70
C LEU A 15 -4.45 -4.43 -2.10
N GLU A 16 -3.75 -5.56 -2.22
CA GLU A 16 -3.23 -6.07 -3.51
C GLU A 16 -4.38 -6.41 -4.48
N THR A 17 -5.48 -6.95 -3.96
CA THR A 17 -6.67 -7.31 -4.75
C THR A 17 -7.46 -6.08 -5.21
N GLU A 18 -7.51 -5.03 -4.39
CA GLU A 18 -8.19 -3.78 -4.71
C GLU A 18 -7.39 -2.88 -5.67
N HIS A 19 -6.09 -3.16 -5.83
CA HIS A 19 -5.17 -2.43 -6.70
C HIS A 19 -5.70 -2.16 -8.13
N PRO A 20 -6.19 -3.15 -8.91
CA PRO A 20 -6.79 -2.88 -10.23
C PRO A 20 -8.07 -2.05 -10.19
N VAL A 21 -8.83 -2.11 -9.08
CA VAL A 21 -10.04 -1.29 -8.89
C VAL A 21 -9.65 0.15 -8.61
N LEU A 22 -8.63 0.38 -7.78
CA LEU A 22 -8.08 1.71 -7.49
C LEU A 22 -7.54 2.37 -8.76
N ILE A 23 -6.82 1.62 -9.60
CA ILE A 23 -6.31 2.12 -10.89
C ILE A 23 -7.47 2.52 -11.82
N GLN A 24 -8.52 1.70 -11.91
CA GLN A 24 -9.69 2.01 -12.75
C GLN A 24 -10.53 3.17 -12.21
N ALA A 25 -10.72 3.25 -10.89
CA ALA A 25 -11.53 4.28 -10.24
C ALA A 25 -10.87 5.65 -10.30
N HIS A 26 -9.53 5.70 -10.27
CA HIS A 26 -8.79 6.95 -10.15
C HIS A 26 -8.07 7.41 -11.42
N GLY A 27 -8.08 6.63 -12.52
CA GLY A 27 -7.84 7.04 -13.91
C GLY A 27 -6.49 7.71 -14.26
N GLY A 28 -5.73 8.13 -13.25
CA GLY A 28 -4.46 8.83 -13.33
C GLY A 28 -3.66 8.56 -12.06
N SER A 29 -2.34 8.53 -12.21
CA SER A 29 -1.41 8.06 -11.18
C SER A 29 -1.62 8.74 -9.82
N GLY A 30 -1.86 10.06 -9.79
CA GLY A 30 -2.02 10.80 -8.53
C GLY A 30 -3.25 10.43 -7.69
N GLY A 31 -4.40 10.13 -8.33
CA GLY A 31 -5.59 9.73 -7.60
C GLY A 31 -5.48 8.31 -7.04
N PHE A 32 -4.85 7.41 -7.81
CA PHE A 32 -4.52 6.06 -7.36
C PHE A 32 -3.60 6.11 -6.14
N TRP A 33 -2.52 6.90 -6.21
CA TRP A 33 -1.54 7.00 -5.14
C TRP A 33 -2.12 7.58 -3.85
N ALA A 34 -2.98 8.59 -3.93
CA ALA A 34 -3.63 9.15 -2.74
C ALA A 34 -4.53 8.11 -2.03
N ALA A 35 -5.29 7.32 -2.79
CA ALA A 35 -6.14 6.28 -2.23
C ALA A 35 -5.30 5.10 -1.68
N PHE A 36 -4.27 4.71 -2.41
CA PHE A 36 -3.34 3.65 -2.02
C PHE A 36 -2.58 4.00 -0.73
N ALA A 37 -1.99 5.20 -0.67
CA ALA A 37 -1.23 5.68 0.49
C ALA A 37 -2.11 5.76 1.74
N GLY A 38 -3.37 6.22 1.60
CA GLY A 38 -4.29 6.26 2.74
C GLY A 38 -4.62 4.86 3.31
N LEU A 39 -4.74 3.85 2.46
CA LEU A 39 -4.97 2.47 2.91
C LEU A 39 -3.70 1.84 3.49
N ALA A 40 -2.55 2.09 2.86
CA ALA A 40 -1.25 1.62 3.34
C ALA A 40 -0.91 2.19 4.73
N ASP A 41 -1.11 3.50 4.93
CA ASP A 41 -0.82 4.19 6.20
C ASP A 41 -1.65 3.62 7.37
N VAL A 42 -2.92 3.28 7.12
CA VAL A 42 -3.77 2.63 8.14
C VAL A 42 -3.24 1.25 8.53
N ILE A 43 -2.69 0.49 7.57
CA ILE A 43 -2.10 -0.83 7.85
C ILE A 43 -0.78 -0.66 8.61
N GLU A 44 0.04 0.33 8.24
CA GLU A 44 1.32 0.63 8.89
C GLU A 44 1.16 1.16 10.32
N ASP A 45 0.16 2.02 10.58
CA ASP A 45 -0.17 2.51 11.93
C ASP A 45 -0.63 1.35 12.84
N ASN A 46 -1.41 0.41 12.29
CA ASN A 46 -1.89 -0.77 13.01
C ASN A 46 -0.84 -1.88 13.20
N ALA A 47 0.27 -1.83 12.45
CA ALA A 47 1.28 -2.89 12.42
C ALA A 47 2.11 -2.97 13.73
N GLY A 48 2.26 -1.85 14.44
CA GLY A 48 3.06 -1.79 15.67
C GLY A 48 4.47 -2.39 15.48
N ALA A 49 4.79 -3.45 16.23
CA ALA A 49 6.09 -4.14 16.14
C ALA A 49 6.37 -4.79 14.78
N HIS A 50 5.38 -4.88 13.89
CA HIS A 50 5.49 -5.49 12.57
C HIS A 50 5.62 -4.47 11.42
N GLN A 51 5.79 -3.18 11.72
CA GLN A 51 5.90 -2.11 10.71
C GLN A 51 6.93 -2.43 9.62
N GLU A 52 8.12 -2.90 9.98
CA GLU A 52 9.17 -3.19 8.99
C GLU A 52 8.78 -4.33 8.02
N LEU A 53 8.01 -5.31 8.50
CA LEU A 53 7.50 -6.40 7.66
C LEU A 53 6.40 -5.91 6.72
N VAL A 54 5.49 -5.08 7.23
CA VAL A 54 4.40 -4.47 6.45
C VAL A 54 4.97 -3.58 5.34
N ALA A 55 5.90 -2.69 5.67
CA ALA A 55 6.57 -1.81 4.70
C ALA A 55 7.28 -2.61 3.58
N ARG A 56 7.97 -3.70 3.93
CA ARG A 56 8.61 -4.59 2.94
C ARG A 56 7.60 -5.27 2.02
N ARG A 57 6.45 -5.70 2.55
CA ARG A 57 5.41 -6.36 1.75
C ARG A 57 4.73 -5.37 0.80
N ILE A 58 4.47 -4.15 1.26
CA ILE A 58 3.94 -3.04 0.43
C ILE A 58 4.94 -2.71 -0.69
N SER A 59 6.21 -2.54 -0.37
CA SER A 59 7.26 -2.28 -1.37
C SER A 59 7.36 -3.40 -2.42
N ALA A 60 7.32 -4.66 -1.99
CA ALA A 60 7.33 -5.81 -2.89
C ALA A 60 6.09 -5.86 -3.80
N MET A 61 4.92 -5.49 -3.28
CA MET A 61 3.68 -5.42 -4.05
C MET A 61 3.75 -4.35 -5.14
N LEU A 62 4.17 -3.13 -4.80
CA LEU A 62 4.36 -2.04 -5.76
C LEU A 62 5.34 -2.44 -6.87
N THR A 63 6.46 -3.06 -6.49
CA THR A 63 7.48 -3.54 -7.43
C THR A 63 6.92 -4.56 -8.43
N ARG A 64 6.07 -5.50 -7.98
CA ARG A 64 5.41 -6.50 -8.86
C ARG A 64 4.49 -5.85 -9.88
N HIS A 65 3.85 -4.75 -9.54
CA HIS A 65 2.97 -4.01 -10.43
C HIS A 65 3.73 -3.04 -11.36
N GLY A 66 5.07 -3.06 -11.34
CA GLY A 66 5.91 -2.17 -12.15
C GLY A 66 5.91 -0.73 -11.65
N ILE A 67 5.41 -0.50 -10.43
CA ILE A 67 5.35 0.79 -9.78
C ILE A 67 6.58 0.85 -8.87
N ALA A 68 7.63 1.54 -9.31
CA ALA A 68 8.72 1.86 -8.39
C ALA A 68 8.14 2.78 -7.30
N CYS A 69 8.56 2.58 -6.04
CA CYS A 69 8.21 3.51 -4.95
C CYS A 69 8.59 4.98 -5.27
N GLU A 70 9.49 5.17 -6.24
CA GLU A 70 9.96 6.44 -6.78
C GLU A 70 8.99 7.09 -7.80
N ASP A 71 7.94 6.39 -8.25
CA ASP A 71 6.94 6.87 -9.22
C ASP A 71 5.72 7.52 -8.53
N GLU A 72 5.82 7.84 -7.23
CA GLU A 72 4.81 8.68 -6.57
C GLU A 72 4.88 10.10 -7.18
N PRO A 73 3.81 10.61 -7.83
CA PRO A 73 3.75 11.97 -8.34
C PRO A 73 3.55 12.94 -7.17
N GLY A 74 4.61 13.13 -6.38
CA GLY A 74 4.62 13.87 -5.12
C GLY A 74 6.03 14.05 -4.55
N ALA A 75 6.97 13.16 -4.85
CA ALA A 75 8.36 13.23 -4.37
C ALA A 75 9.26 14.23 -5.16
N ALA A 76 8.69 15.29 -5.71
CA ALA A 76 9.42 16.39 -6.33
C ALA A 76 9.01 17.74 -5.75
N THR A 77 9.55 18.07 -4.58
CA THR A 77 10.15 19.37 -4.16
C THR A 77 10.18 19.48 -2.65
#